data_AF-A0A1J5P7W2-F1
#
_entry.id   AF-A0A1J5P7W2-F1
#
_cell.length_a   1.000
_cell.length_b   1.000
_cell.length_c   1.000
_cell.angle_alpha   90.00
_cell.angle_beta   90.00
_cell.angle_gamma   90.00
#
_symmetry.space_group_name_H-M   'P 1'
#
loop_
_entity.id
_entity.type
_entity.pdbx_description
1 polymer ?
#
loop_
_entity_poly.entity_id
_entity_poly.type
_entity_poly.pdbx_seq_one_letter_code
_entity_poly.pdbx_strand_id
1 'polypeptide(L)'
;MALYNNADTEGLYAAEIVVVYEHLRKLYSAAWLIYQRSGGHPELKGDNHESDFSDSTALSAEAIALRTVCPDPTHAEKLALEELKDLILKRCPQVEMIVHLGTHPEPFTFYLLILTSNGDKTTEHELCNKIEDNCQYLARVHAIVHKVNSAKESLNIGERFWSMVISRGIILYQSEELVLPVVQEISRDLLLEGSRFNWERWGLQGMDFLKGAERYITYNNFRLAAFLLHQSVESVLKGIIQAVIGYRVQMHNISRLLSLSLLFTDELKNVFELNTAEGAKIFALLQNAYSQSRYNSTFDPDEESVRILLTLVKKLNHLAERIYKQFIEAMN
;
A
#
# COMPACT_ATOMS: atom_id res chain seq x y z
N MET A 1 -26.19 -9.20 -9.37
CA MET A 1 -26.04 -9.70 -7.99
C MET A 1 -25.63 -11.16 -8.09
N ALA A 2 -24.34 -11.47 -7.99
CA ALA A 2 -23.83 -12.83 -7.97
C ALA A 2 -22.78 -12.89 -6.85
N LEU A 3 -23.14 -13.58 -5.78
CA LEU A 3 -22.27 -13.94 -4.66
C LEU A 3 -21.31 -15.03 -5.15
N TYR A 4 -20.01 -14.82 -5.01
CA TYR A 4 -19.05 -15.92 -5.09
C TYR A 4 -18.74 -16.36 -3.66
N ASN A 5 -19.35 -17.49 -3.28
CA ASN A 5 -18.95 -18.28 -2.12
C ASN A 5 -17.69 -19.06 -2.48
N ASN A 6 -16.64 -18.91 -1.68
CA ASN A 6 -15.71 -19.97 -1.29
C ASN A 6 -14.89 -19.44 -0.11
N ALA A 7 -15.39 -19.67 1.11
CA ALA A 7 -14.78 -19.21 2.36
C ALA A 7 -13.88 -20.26 3.03
N ASP A 8 -13.57 -21.39 2.39
CA ASP A 8 -13.03 -22.56 3.10
C ASP A 8 -11.58 -22.96 2.73
N THR A 9 -10.74 -22.05 2.25
CA THR A 9 -9.29 -22.33 2.05
C THR A 9 -8.32 -21.26 2.54
N GLU A 10 -8.75 -20.23 3.27
CA GLU A 10 -7.86 -19.19 3.84
C GLU A 10 -7.44 -19.44 5.30
N GLY A 11 -7.99 -20.48 5.96
CA GLY A 11 -7.81 -20.69 7.40
C GLY A 11 -6.47 -21.31 7.85
N LEU A 12 -5.67 -21.90 6.94
CA LEU A 12 -4.49 -22.66 7.34
C LEU A 12 -3.14 -21.90 7.29
N TYR A 13 -3.06 -20.73 6.65
CA TYR A 13 -1.78 -20.00 6.54
C TYR A 13 -1.51 -19.00 7.67
N ALA A 14 -2.54 -18.52 8.39
CA ALA A 14 -2.36 -17.49 9.41
C ALA A 14 -1.53 -17.99 10.61
N ALA A 15 -1.70 -19.25 11.02
CA ALA A 15 -0.95 -19.83 12.13
C ALA A 15 0.53 -20.02 11.79
N GLU A 16 0.85 -20.43 10.56
CA GLU A 16 2.23 -20.61 10.09
C GLU A 16 2.96 -19.28 9.94
N ILE A 17 2.27 -18.23 9.45
CA ILE A 17 2.82 -16.87 9.34
C ILE A 17 3.12 -16.27 10.72
N VAL A 18 2.25 -16.48 11.72
CA VAL A 18 2.50 -16.02 13.09
C VAL A 18 3.72 -16.72 13.70
N VAL A 19 3.88 -18.02 13.46
CA VAL A 19 5.04 -18.79 13.93
C VAL A 19 6.35 -18.31 13.28
N VAL A 20 6.33 -18.05 11.96
CA VAL A 20 7.48 -17.50 11.24
C VAL A 20 7.85 -16.11 11.78
N TYR A 21 6.87 -15.25 12.03
CA TYR A 21 7.10 -13.91 12.59
C TYR A 21 7.66 -13.96 14.02
N GLU A 22 7.14 -14.86 14.86
CA GLU A 22 7.68 -15.12 16.20
C GLU A 22 9.14 -15.59 16.17
N HIS A 23 9.48 -16.50 15.24
CA HIS A 23 10.84 -17.00 15.08
C HIS A 23 11.81 -15.92 14.58
N LEU A 24 11.39 -15.08 13.62
CA LEU A 24 12.18 -13.94 13.16
C LEU A 24 12.43 -12.92 14.29
N ARG A 25 11.43 -12.67 15.13
CA ARG A 25 11.58 -11.78 16.30
C ARG A 25 12.60 -12.34 17.30
N LYS A 26 12.53 -13.64 17.59
CA LYS A 26 13.48 -14.35 18.47
C LYS A 26 14.91 -14.31 17.90
N LEU A 27 15.07 -14.52 16.59
CA LEU A 27 16.34 -14.40 15.88
C LEU A 27 16.93 -12.99 15.97
N TYR A 28 16.12 -11.95 15.77
CA TYR A 28 16.56 -10.56 15.89
C TYR A 28 17.01 -10.23 17.32
N SER A 29 16.23 -10.62 18.33
CA SER A 29 16.63 -10.42 19.74
C SER A 29 17.90 -11.19 20.11
N ALA A 30 18.10 -12.40 19.57
CA ALA A 30 19.31 -13.18 19.79
C ALA A 30 20.53 -12.53 19.09
N ALA A 31 20.36 -12.07 17.85
CA ALA A 31 21.41 -11.36 17.11
C ALA A 31 21.81 -10.05 17.81
N TRP A 32 20.83 -9.32 18.36
CA TRP A 32 21.07 -8.11 19.14
C TRP A 32 21.82 -8.38 20.46
N LEU A 33 21.48 -9.47 21.16
CA LEU A 33 22.22 -9.92 22.35
C LEU A 33 23.65 -10.37 22.03
N ILE A 34 23.87 -11.02 20.88
CA ILE A 34 25.21 -11.41 20.42
C ILE A 34 26.03 -10.16 20.05
N TYR A 35 25.40 -9.19 19.39
CA TYR A 35 26.01 -7.90 19.07
C TYR A 35 26.45 -7.14 20.34
N GLN A 36 25.59 -7.07 21.36
CA GLN A 36 25.94 -6.45 22.65
C GLN A 36 27.05 -7.19 23.41
N ARG A 37 27.24 -8.49 23.17
CA ARG A 37 28.34 -9.28 23.76
C ARG A 37 29.66 -9.19 22.99
N SER A 38 29.62 -8.77 21.72
CA SER A 38 30.79 -8.65 20.84
C SER A 38 31.33 -7.23 20.74
N GLY A 39 30.51 -6.21 21.02
CA GLY A 39 30.95 -4.83 21.24
C GLY A 39 31.22 -4.57 22.73
N GLY A 40 32.45 -4.21 23.08
CA GLY A 40 32.90 -4.02 24.48
C GLY A 40 32.29 -2.84 25.26
N HIS A 41 31.13 -2.31 24.87
CA HIS A 41 30.46 -1.18 25.52
C HIS A 41 28.94 -1.42 25.61
N PRO A 42 28.37 -1.65 26.81
CA PRO A 42 26.93 -1.74 26.99
C PRO A 42 26.29 -0.35 26.91
N GLU A 43 25.45 -0.12 25.91
CA GLU A 43 24.61 1.08 25.84
C GLU A 43 23.28 0.85 26.59
N LEU A 44 22.99 1.73 27.55
CA LEU A 44 21.70 1.78 28.24
C LEU A 44 20.69 2.55 27.39
N LYS A 45 19.48 2.01 27.26
CA LYS A 45 18.33 2.67 26.64
C LYS A 45 17.92 3.84 27.56
N GLY A 46 18.31 5.06 27.21
CA GLY A 46 18.08 6.24 28.03
C GLY A 46 16.60 6.63 28.10
N ASP A 47 16.05 6.56 29.31
CA ASP A 47 14.92 7.37 29.76
C ASP A 47 15.36 8.83 29.86
N ASN A 48 14.63 9.73 29.20
CA ASN A 48 14.45 11.11 29.64
C ASN A 48 13.02 11.50 29.26
N HIS A 49 12.12 11.31 30.22
CA HIS A 49 10.78 11.89 30.23
C HIS A 49 10.90 13.40 30.45
N GLU A 50 10.18 14.20 29.66
CA GLU A 50 9.17 15.10 30.21
C GLU A 50 8.16 15.48 29.12
N SER A 51 6.90 15.42 29.54
CA SER A 51 5.68 15.56 28.76
C SER A 51 5.43 17.01 28.35
N ASP A 52 5.29 17.24 27.05
CA ASP A 52 4.51 18.37 26.51
C ASP A 52 3.56 17.82 25.44
N PHE A 53 2.46 17.22 25.89
CA PHE A 53 1.23 17.15 25.09
C PHE A 53 0.62 18.56 25.05
N SER A 54 1.25 19.44 24.27
CA SER A 54 0.60 20.65 23.81
C SER A 54 0.13 20.46 22.38
N ASP A 55 -1.09 20.93 22.16
CA ASP A 55 -1.89 20.90 20.95
C ASP A 55 -1.08 21.37 19.72
N SER A 56 -0.53 20.43 18.95
CA SER A 56 0.08 20.70 17.64
C SER A 56 -0.83 20.17 16.53
N THR A 57 -2.06 20.69 16.51
CA THR A 57 -2.98 20.61 15.36
C THR A 57 -2.62 21.58 14.23
N ALA A 58 -1.34 21.99 14.12
CA ALA A 58 -0.84 22.74 12.98
C ALA A 58 -0.11 21.79 12.02
N LEU A 59 -0.89 20.99 11.26
CA LEU A 59 -0.37 20.45 10.00
C LEU A 59 0.04 21.65 9.13
N SER A 60 1.30 21.70 8.67
CA SER A 60 1.80 22.88 7.95
C SER A 60 0.91 23.21 6.75
N ALA A 61 0.65 24.49 6.54
CA ALA A 61 -0.14 25.02 5.42
C ALA A 61 0.58 24.89 4.07
N GLU A 62 1.75 24.25 4.04
CA GLU A 62 2.55 24.07 2.84
C GLU A 62 1.87 23.11 1.86
N ALA A 63 2.07 23.37 0.57
CA ALA A 63 1.57 22.52 -0.49
C ALA A 63 2.26 21.14 -0.42
N ILE A 64 1.49 20.06 -0.54
CA ILE A 64 2.05 18.71 -0.53
C ILE A 64 2.54 18.42 -1.95
N ALA A 65 3.86 18.27 -2.11
CA ALA A 65 4.43 17.99 -3.41
C ALA A 65 4.06 16.56 -3.84
N LEU A 66 3.21 16.44 -4.86
CA LEU A 66 2.86 15.16 -5.46
C LEU A 66 3.88 14.76 -6.53
N ARG A 67 4.33 13.51 -6.47
CA ARG A 67 5.20 12.93 -7.50
C ARG A 67 4.39 12.52 -8.73
N THR A 68 5.03 12.64 -9.89
CA THR A 68 4.47 12.17 -11.16
C THR A 68 4.75 10.68 -11.32
N VAL A 69 3.73 9.90 -11.71
CA VAL A 69 3.89 8.49 -12.06
C VAL A 69 4.53 8.35 -13.45
N CYS A 70 5.36 7.32 -13.62
CA CYS A 70 6.21 7.07 -14.79
C CYS A 70 7.25 8.17 -15.06
N PRO A 71 8.07 8.58 -14.05
CA PRO A 71 9.20 9.46 -14.32
C PRO A 71 10.29 8.73 -15.12
N ASP A 72 11.11 9.50 -15.84
CA ASP A 72 12.30 8.97 -16.48
C ASP A 72 13.30 8.46 -15.43
N PRO A 73 13.73 7.19 -15.48
CA PRO A 73 14.69 6.63 -14.54
C PRO A 73 16.07 7.22 -14.82
N THR A 74 16.82 7.39 -13.75
CA THR A 74 18.25 7.71 -13.78
C THR A 74 19.04 6.63 -14.50
N HIS A 75 20.28 6.94 -14.89
CA HIS A 75 21.15 5.95 -15.54
C HIS A 75 21.37 4.70 -14.68
N ALA A 76 21.57 4.86 -13.37
CA ALA A 76 21.74 3.75 -12.44
C ALA A 76 20.46 2.90 -12.32
N GLU A 77 19.29 3.55 -12.25
CA GLU A 77 18.01 2.83 -12.25
C GLU A 77 17.78 2.05 -13.54
N LYS A 78 18.15 2.59 -14.70
CA LYS A 78 18.06 1.87 -15.98
C LYS A 78 18.86 0.56 -15.96
N LEU A 79 20.09 0.58 -15.45
CA LEU A 79 20.92 -0.62 -15.34
C LEU A 79 20.27 -1.67 -14.42
N ALA A 80 19.78 -1.25 -13.26
CA ALA A 80 19.08 -2.14 -12.33
C ALA A 80 17.76 -2.70 -12.93
N LEU A 81 17.02 -1.88 -13.68
CA LEU A 81 15.79 -2.29 -14.36
C LEU A 81 16.06 -3.35 -15.44
N GLU A 82 17.19 -3.28 -16.16
CA GLU A 82 17.60 -4.32 -17.11
C GLU A 82 17.86 -5.65 -16.40
N GLU A 83 18.58 -5.65 -15.28
CA GLU A 83 18.83 -6.88 -14.50
C GLU A 83 17.54 -7.46 -13.92
N LEU A 84 16.64 -6.60 -13.41
CA LEU A 84 15.32 -7.02 -12.92
C LEU A 84 14.46 -7.62 -14.03
N LYS A 85 14.42 -6.98 -15.21
CA LYS A 85 13.69 -7.47 -16.38
C LYS A 85 14.19 -8.86 -16.77
N ASP A 86 15.50 -9.05 -16.92
CA ASP A 86 16.09 -10.35 -17.30
C ASP A 86 15.79 -11.44 -16.26
N LEU A 87 15.87 -11.10 -14.97
CA LEU A 87 15.53 -12.02 -13.89
C LEU A 87 14.06 -12.43 -13.91
N ILE A 88 13.15 -11.46 -14.06
CA ILE A 88 11.71 -11.70 -14.09
C ILE A 88 11.37 -12.61 -15.26
N LEU A 89 11.86 -12.33 -16.47
CA LEU A 89 11.60 -13.16 -17.66
C LEU A 89 12.15 -14.58 -17.50
N LYS A 90 13.33 -14.73 -16.88
CA LYS A 90 13.92 -16.04 -16.61
C LYS A 90 13.12 -16.88 -15.62
N ARG A 91 12.51 -16.26 -14.60
CA ARG A 91 11.80 -16.97 -13.51
C ARG A 91 10.29 -17.09 -13.75
N CYS A 92 9.75 -16.22 -14.59
CA CYS A 92 8.34 -16.09 -14.92
C CYS A 92 8.17 -15.98 -16.45
N PRO A 93 8.35 -17.08 -17.21
CA PRO A 93 8.28 -17.05 -18.68
C PRO A 93 6.89 -16.71 -19.23
N GLN A 94 5.84 -16.72 -18.40
CA GLN A 94 4.48 -16.31 -18.75
C GLN A 94 4.29 -14.79 -18.86
N VAL A 95 5.30 -14.00 -18.48
CA VAL A 95 5.24 -12.54 -18.53
C VAL A 95 5.22 -12.09 -19.98
N GLU A 96 4.23 -11.27 -20.34
CA GLU A 96 4.05 -10.73 -21.69
C GLU A 96 4.42 -9.23 -21.77
N MET A 97 4.43 -8.52 -20.64
CA MET A 97 4.84 -7.11 -20.60
C MET A 97 5.37 -6.72 -19.22
N ILE A 98 6.38 -5.85 -19.18
CA ILE A 98 6.86 -5.21 -17.96
C ILE A 98 6.96 -3.71 -18.21
N VAL A 99 6.34 -2.91 -17.35
CA VAL A 99 6.36 -1.44 -17.42
C VAL A 99 6.83 -0.87 -16.09
N HIS A 100 7.82 0.02 -16.16
CA HIS A 100 8.28 0.78 -14.99
C HIS A 100 7.33 1.94 -14.69
N LEU A 101 6.83 1.98 -13.45
CA LEU A 101 5.91 3.01 -12.96
C LEU A 101 6.61 4.11 -12.16
N GLY A 102 7.81 3.85 -11.65
CA GLY A 102 8.58 4.78 -10.84
C GLY A 102 9.40 4.09 -9.76
N THR A 103 10.19 4.90 -9.08
CA THR A 103 11.02 4.50 -7.94
C THR A 103 10.70 5.32 -6.71
N HIS A 104 10.88 4.72 -5.55
CA HIS A 104 10.84 5.40 -4.27
C HIS A 104 12.19 5.26 -3.59
N PRO A 105 12.80 6.32 -3.01
CA PRO A 105 14.14 6.25 -2.43
C PRO A 105 14.23 5.55 -1.06
N GLU A 106 13.18 5.59 -0.23
CA GLU A 106 13.24 5.11 1.16
C GLU A 106 12.01 4.30 1.68
N PRO A 107 12.08 2.96 1.73
CA PRO A 107 13.16 2.14 1.23
C PRO A 107 13.23 2.22 -0.30
N PHE A 108 14.43 2.03 -0.85
CA PHE A 108 14.64 2.03 -2.28
C PHE A 108 13.80 0.92 -2.93
N THR A 109 12.81 1.30 -3.74
CA THR A 109 11.78 0.38 -4.27
C THR A 109 11.47 0.70 -5.73
N PHE A 110 11.47 -0.32 -6.59
CA PHE A 110 10.94 -0.23 -7.95
C PHE A 110 9.47 -0.61 -8.00
N TYR A 111 8.67 0.16 -8.73
CA TYR A 111 7.26 -0.13 -8.97
C TYR A 111 7.07 -0.60 -10.40
N LEU A 112 6.56 -1.81 -10.58
CA LEU A 112 6.42 -2.45 -11.88
C LEU A 112 4.97 -2.86 -12.12
N LEU A 113 4.43 -2.50 -13.28
CA LEU A 113 3.25 -3.15 -13.84
C LEU A 113 3.70 -4.34 -14.68
N ILE A 114 3.10 -5.50 -14.46
CA ILE A 114 3.47 -6.75 -15.13
C ILE A 114 2.21 -7.39 -15.70
N LEU A 115 2.22 -7.62 -17.02
CA LEU A 115 1.16 -8.37 -17.69
C LEU A 115 1.59 -9.81 -17.91
N THR A 116 0.69 -10.72 -17.63
CA THR A 116 0.93 -12.17 -17.74
C THR A 116 -0.12 -12.84 -18.59
N SER A 117 0.28 -13.97 -19.20
CA SER A 117 -0.59 -14.70 -20.11
C SER A 117 -1.89 -15.16 -19.46
N ASN A 118 -2.96 -15.10 -20.24
CA ASN A 118 -4.28 -15.58 -19.83
C ASN A 118 -4.33 -17.11 -19.68
N GLY A 119 -3.41 -17.84 -20.33
CA GLY A 119 -3.31 -19.29 -20.23
C GLY A 119 -2.68 -19.77 -18.91
N ASP A 120 -2.02 -18.87 -18.17
CA ASP A 120 -1.42 -19.20 -16.88
C ASP A 120 -2.50 -19.28 -15.79
N LYS A 121 -2.53 -20.42 -15.09
CA LYS A 121 -3.48 -20.71 -14.01
C LYS A 121 -3.08 -20.09 -12.67
N THR A 122 -1.82 -19.65 -12.50
CA THR A 122 -1.39 -18.98 -11.28
C THR A 122 -2.14 -17.66 -11.13
N THR A 123 -2.61 -17.39 -9.91
CA THR A 123 -3.34 -16.17 -9.60
C THR A 123 -2.42 -14.95 -9.67
N GLU A 124 -2.98 -13.77 -9.94
CA GLU A 124 -2.22 -12.52 -9.98
C GLU A 124 -1.50 -12.24 -8.65
N HIS A 125 -2.14 -12.56 -7.53
CA HIS A 125 -1.56 -12.41 -6.19
C HIS A 125 -0.36 -13.35 -5.95
N GLU A 126 -0.47 -14.62 -6.33
CA GLU A 126 0.65 -15.57 -6.21
C GLU A 126 1.82 -15.17 -7.10
N LEU A 127 1.56 -14.71 -8.33
CA LEU A 127 2.60 -14.21 -9.23
C LEU A 127 3.27 -12.94 -8.71
N CYS A 128 2.48 -12.02 -8.15
CA CYS A 128 2.98 -10.83 -7.49
C CYS A 128 3.99 -11.20 -6.40
N ASN A 129 3.60 -12.05 -5.45
CA ASN A 129 4.50 -12.49 -4.38
C ASN A 129 5.74 -13.20 -4.94
N LYS A 130 5.56 -14.13 -5.88
CA LYS A 130 6.68 -14.84 -6.52
C LYS A 130 7.67 -13.88 -7.17
N ILE A 131 7.20 -12.84 -7.86
CA ILE A 131 8.07 -11.85 -8.51
C ILE A 131 8.81 -11.00 -7.48
N GLU A 132 8.10 -10.49 -6.47
CA GLU A 132 8.69 -9.69 -5.40
C GLU A 132 9.77 -10.49 -4.63
N ASP A 133 9.49 -11.74 -4.26
CA ASP A 133 10.41 -12.64 -3.57
C ASP A 133 11.66 -12.95 -4.42
N ASN A 134 11.46 -13.24 -5.71
CA ASN A 134 12.58 -13.51 -6.61
C ASN A 134 13.49 -12.30 -6.79
N CYS A 135 12.96 -11.08 -6.74
CA CYS A 135 13.74 -9.86 -6.96
C CYS A 135 14.47 -9.38 -5.69
N GLN A 136 14.08 -9.86 -4.50
CA GLN A 136 14.53 -9.32 -3.20
C GLN A 136 16.06 -9.25 -3.04
N TYR A 137 16.82 -10.13 -3.68
CA TYR A 137 18.29 -10.14 -3.61
C TYR A 137 18.96 -9.07 -4.49
N LEU A 138 18.26 -8.56 -5.52
CA LEU A 138 18.72 -7.45 -6.37
C LEU A 138 18.21 -6.12 -5.84
N ALA A 139 16.89 -6.00 -5.68
CA ALA A 139 16.24 -4.79 -5.25
C ALA A 139 14.83 -5.09 -4.72
N ARG A 140 14.30 -4.18 -3.91
CA ARG A 140 12.89 -4.26 -3.52
C ARG A 140 12.01 -3.91 -4.72
N VAL A 141 11.05 -4.76 -5.01
CA VAL A 141 10.05 -4.56 -6.06
C VAL A 141 8.67 -4.51 -5.41
N HIS A 142 7.83 -3.59 -5.89
CA HIS A 142 6.39 -3.59 -5.68
C HIS A 142 5.73 -3.90 -7.03
N ALA A 143 5.22 -5.12 -7.17
CA ALA A 143 4.65 -5.59 -8.42
C ALA A 143 3.12 -5.39 -8.43
N ILE A 144 2.63 -4.85 -9.53
CA ILE A 144 1.21 -4.83 -9.90
C ILE A 144 1.05 -5.83 -11.04
N VAL A 145 0.48 -6.99 -10.75
CA VAL A 145 0.33 -8.06 -11.75
C VAL A 145 -1.12 -8.12 -12.23
N HIS A 146 -1.30 -8.15 -13.55
CA HIS A 146 -2.60 -8.37 -14.18
C HIS A 146 -2.51 -9.40 -15.31
N LYS A 147 -3.63 -10.07 -15.59
CA LYS A 147 -3.81 -10.81 -16.83
C LYS A 147 -3.96 -9.84 -18.01
N VAL A 148 -3.47 -10.26 -19.17
CA VAL A 148 -3.56 -9.47 -20.41
C VAL A 148 -5.00 -9.11 -20.77
N ASN A 149 -5.97 -10.02 -20.59
CA ASN A 149 -7.37 -9.71 -20.90
C ASN A 149 -7.94 -8.60 -20.00
N SER A 150 -7.59 -8.58 -18.72
CA SER A 150 -8.01 -7.52 -17.80
C SER A 150 -7.44 -6.16 -18.23
N ALA A 151 -6.18 -6.13 -18.65
CA ALA A 151 -5.58 -4.92 -19.21
C ALA A 151 -6.30 -4.44 -20.48
N LYS A 152 -6.65 -5.37 -21.40
CA LYS A 152 -7.40 -5.06 -22.63
C LYS A 152 -8.78 -4.50 -22.33
N GLU A 153 -9.51 -5.11 -21.41
CA GLU A 153 -10.83 -4.64 -20.96
C GLU A 153 -10.75 -3.22 -20.41
N SER A 154 -9.80 -2.97 -19.50
CA SER A 154 -9.58 -1.65 -18.91
C SER A 154 -9.19 -0.59 -19.95
N LEU A 155 -8.36 -0.92 -20.94
CA LEU A 155 -8.03 -0.01 -22.06
C LEU A 155 -9.25 0.30 -22.94
N ASN A 156 -10.09 -0.70 -23.22
CA ASN A 156 -11.29 -0.53 -24.06
C ASN A 156 -12.33 0.38 -23.41
N ILE A 157 -12.45 0.38 -22.08
CA ILE A 157 -13.35 1.28 -21.36
C ILE A 157 -12.69 2.62 -20.99
N GLY A 158 -11.42 2.83 -21.37
CA GLY A 158 -10.69 4.07 -21.11
C GLY A 158 -10.37 4.29 -19.64
N GLU A 159 -10.00 3.25 -18.88
CA GLU A 159 -9.53 3.45 -17.51
C GLU A 159 -8.23 4.27 -17.49
N ARG A 160 -8.27 5.40 -16.75
CA ARG A 160 -7.18 6.37 -16.64
C ARG A 160 -5.81 5.75 -16.41
N PHE A 161 -5.70 4.85 -15.43
CA PHE A 161 -4.41 4.25 -15.07
C PHE A 161 -3.78 3.54 -16.27
N TRP A 162 -4.57 2.73 -16.97
CA TRP A 162 -4.12 1.94 -18.11
C TRP A 162 -3.74 2.82 -19.29
N SER A 163 -4.58 3.80 -19.63
CA SER A 163 -4.26 4.78 -20.67
C SER A 163 -2.97 5.55 -20.35
N MET A 164 -2.79 5.98 -19.09
CA MET A 164 -1.58 6.70 -18.65
C MET A 164 -0.33 5.81 -18.74
N VAL A 165 -0.38 4.58 -18.21
CA VAL A 165 0.79 3.70 -18.16
C VAL A 165 1.19 3.22 -19.55
N ILE A 166 0.25 2.91 -20.43
CA ILE A 166 0.58 2.47 -21.79
C ILE A 166 1.08 3.64 -22.67
N SER A 167 0.58 4.86 -22.47
CA SER A 167 1.01 6.02 -23.25
C SER A 167 2.31 6.67 -22.78
N ARG A 168 2.58 6.66 -21.46
CA ARG A 168 3.70 7.39 -20.84
C ARG A 168 4.67 6.50 -20.07
N GLY A 169 4.31 5.25 -19.81
CA GLY A 169 5.14 4.32 -19.06
C GLY A 169 6.33 3.84 -19.85
N ILE A 170 7.37 3.46 -19.13
CA ILE A 170 8.61 2.96 -19.72
C ILE A 170 8.51 1.45 -19.83
N ILE A 171 8.28 0.97 -21.05
CA ILE A 171 8.17 -0.44 -21.37
C ILE A 171 9.57 -1.06 -21.33
N LEU A 172 9.81 -1.92 -20.35
CA LEU A 172 11.07 -2.66 -20.21
C LEU A 172 11.06 -3.91 -21.09
N TYR A 173 9.89 -4.50 -21.27
CA TYR A 173 9.69 -5.69 -22.08
C TYR A 173 8.25 -5.74 -22.61
N GLN A 174 8.10 -6.22 -23.84
CA GLN A 174 6.83 -6.59 -24.45
C GLN A 174 7.05 -7.79 -25.38
N SER A 175 6.24 -8.83 -25.21
CA SER A 175 6.21 -9.99 -26.11
C SER A 175 5.76 -9.57 -27.51
N GLU A 176 6.34 -10.16 -28.55
CA GLU A 176 5.98 -9.90 -29.95
C GLU A 176 4.51 -10.26 -30.26
N GLU A 177 3.96 -11.25 -29.56
CA GLU A 177 2.58 -11.70 -29.74
C GLU A 177 1.56 -10.80 -29.02
N LEU A 178 2.01 -9.92 -28.12
CA LEU A 178 1.13 -9.07 -27.33
C LEU A 178 0.66 -7.87 -28.15
N VAL A 179 -0.63 -7.89 -28.48
CA VAL A 179 -1.34 -6.76 -29.09
C VAL A 179 -2.33 -6.17 -28.08
N LEU A 180 -2.11 -4.91 -27.68
CA LEU A 180 -3.01 -4.14 -26.83
C LEU A 180 -3.92 -3.21 -27.64
N PRO A 181 -5.14 -2.91 -27.17
CA PRO A 181 -6.00 -1.90 -27.76
C PRO A 181 -5.31 -0.54 -27.86
N VAL A 182 -5.70 0.24 -28.87
CA VAL A 182 -5.25 1.63 -29.00
C VAL A 182 -5.76 2.43 -27.80
N VAL A 183 -4.86 3.18 -27.18
CA VAL A 183 -5.20 4.05 -26.05
C VAL A 183 -6.18 5.12 -26.54
N GLN A 184 -7.34 5.20 -25.88
CA GLN A 184 -8.31 6.25 -26.11
C GLN A 184 -7.88 7.54 -25.40
N GLU A 185 -8.01 8.67 -26.08
CA GLU A 185 -7.80 9.98 -25.46
C GLU A 185 -8.96 10.26 -24.49
N ILE A 186 -8.62 10.51 -23.23
CA ILE A 186 -9.59 10.80 -22.17
C ILE A 186 -9.54 12.30 -21.92
N SER A 187 -10.70 12.97 -22.04
CA SER A 187 -10.77 14.40 -21.75
C SER A 187 -10.45 14.67 -20.28
N ARG A 188 -9.85 15.84 -20.02
CA ARG A 188 -9.56 16.31 -18.66
C ARG A 188 -10.81 16.27 -17.77
N ASP A 189 -11.96 16.68 -18.30
CA ASP A 189 -13.22 16.71 -17.55
C ASP A 189 -13.65 15.32 -17.08
N LEU A 190 -13.52 14.30 -17.95
CA LEU A 190 -13.84 12.92 -17.61
C LEU A 190 -12.85 12.33 -16.60
N LEU A 191 -11.56 12.71 -16.68
CA LEU A 191 -10.57 12.34 -15.67
C LEU A 191 -10.90 12.93 -14.29
N LEU A 192 -11.28 14.21 -14.27
CA LEU A 192 -11.69 14.92 -13.06
C LEU A 192 -12.96 14.32 -12.45
N GLU A 193 -13.96 13.99 -13.28
CA GLU A 193 -15.19 13.32 -12.85
C GLU A 193 -14.89 11.94 -12.25
N GLY A 194 -14.05 11.12 -12.90
CA GLY A 194 -13.63 9.83 -12.37
C GLY A 194 -12.89 9.94 -11.04
N SER A 195 -11.97 10.90 -10.92
CA SER A 195 -11.26 11.16 -9.65
C SER A 195 -12.21 11.61 -8.53
N ARG A 196 -13.18 12.49 -8.83
CA ARG A 196 -14.22 12.92 -7.87
C ARG A 196 -15.09 11.75 -7.42
N PHE A 197 -15.62 10.99 -8.36
CA PHE A 197 -16.48 9.84 -8.09
C PHE A 197 -15.77 8.82 -7.18
N ASN A 198 -14.52 8.49 -7.46
CA ASN A 198 -13.76 7.53 -6.67
C ASN A 198 -13.47 8.05 -5.25
N TRP A 199 -13.12 9.33 -5.10
CA TRP A 199 -12.91 9.92 -3.78
C TRP A 199 -14.22 10.03 -2.98
N GLU A 200 -15.31 10.49 -3.59
CA GLU A 200 -16.61 10.59 -2.93
C GLU A 200 -17.09 9.21 -2.46
N ARG A 201 -16.89 8.17 -3.27
CA ARG A 201 -17.26 6.80 -2.86
C ARG A 201 -16.45 6.30 -1.66
N TRP A 202 -15.11 6.33 -1.77
CA TRP A 202 -14.24 5.64 -0.81
C TRP A 202 -13.79 6.56 0.33
N GLY A 203 -13.51 7.83 0.05
CA GLY A 203 -13.18 8.84 1.06
C GLY A 203 -14.33 9.04 2.06
N LEU A 204 -15.57 9.20 1.59
CA LEU A 204 -16.74 9.33 2.48
C LEU A 204 -16.98 8.06 3.29
N GLN A 205 -16.88 6.89 2.67
CA GLN A 205 -16.98 5.61 3.38
C GLN A 205 -15.93 5.51 4.51
N GLY A 206 -14.69 5.91 4.22
CA GLY A 206 -13.63 6.00 5.22
C GLY A 206 -13.98 6.92 6.39
N MET A 207 -14.60 8.08 6.13
CA MET A 207 -15.05 8.99 7.18
C MET A 207 -16.18 8.39 8.03
N ASP A 208 -17.09 7.65 7.42
CA ASP A 208 -18.20 7.03 8.15
C ASP A 208 -17.71 5.87 9.05
N PHE A 209 -16.71 5.11 8.60
CA PHE A 209 -16.02 4.15 9.46
C PHE A 209 -15.32 4.82 10.65
N LEU A 210 -14.67 5.97 10.44
CA LEU A 210 -14.05 6.74 11.51
C LEU A 210 -15.09 7.19 12.56
N LYS A 211 -16.22 7.77 12.13
CA LYS A 211 -17.32 8.16 13.04
C LYS A 211 -17.86 6.97 13.83
N GLY A 212 -17.98 5.82 13.17
CA GLY A 212 -18.38 4.58 13.82
C GLY A 212 -17.38 4.13 14.89
N ALA A 213 -16.07 4.23 14.60
CA ALA A 213 -15.02 3.91 15.56
C ALA A 213 -15.06 4.81 16.79
N GLU A 214 -15.23 6.12 16.59
CA GLU A 214 -15.38 7.09 17.69
C GLU A 214 -16.55 6.71 18.61
N ARG A 215 -17.68 6.33 18.01
CA ARG A 215 -18.86 5.87 18.78
C ARG A 215 -18.56 4.62 19.59
N TYR A 216 -17.91 3.60 19.02
CA TYR A 216 -17.56 2.40 19.78
C TYR A 216 -16.56 2.66 20.90
N ILE A 217 -15.65 3.63 20.75
CA ILE A 217 -14.78 4.09 21.84
C ILE A 217 -15.61 4.66 23.00
N THR A 218 -16.67 5.43 22.74
CA THR A 218 -17.54 5.94 23.82
C THR A 218 -18.31 4.85 24.57
N TYR A 219 -18.45 3.66 23.95
CA TYR A 219 -19.06 2.48 24.56
C TYR A 219 -18.04 1.51 25.15
N ASN A 220 -16.76 1.89 25.24
CA ASN A 220 -15.64 1.04 25.66
C ASN A 220 -15.52 -0.26 24.84
N ASN A 221 -15.97 -0.26 23.59
CA ASN A 221 -15.83 -1.39 22.68
C ASN A 221 -14.61 -1.17 21.76
N PHE A 222 -13.42 -1.31 22.35
CA PHE A 222 -12.14 -1.05 21.69
C PHE A 222 -11.85 -2.01 20.54
N ARG A 223 -12.35 -3.25 20.64
CA ARG A 223 -12.28 -4.24 19.57
C ARG A 223 -12.98 -3.77 18.30
N LEU A 224 -14.26 -3.40 18.38
CA LEU A 224 -15.00 -2.91 17.20
C LEU A 224 -14.49 -1.55 16.74
N ALA A 225 -14.04 -0.70 17.66
CA ALA A 225 -13.38 0.55 17.29
C ALA A 225 -12.13 0.31 16.44
N ALA A 226 -11.21 -0.55 16.87
CA ALA A 226 -10.00 -0.89 16.13
C ALA A 226 -10.31 -1.48 14.74
N PHE A 227 -11.32 -2.35 14.67
CA PHE A 227 -11.80 -2.89 13.39
C PHE A 227 -12.28 -1.79 12.43
N LEU A 228 -13.08 -0.84 12.90
CA LEU A 228 -13.55 0.27 12.08
C LEU A 228 -12.44 1.26 11.72
N LEU A 229 -11.45 1.46 12.58
CA LEU A 229 -10.25 2.25 12.25
C LEU A 229 -9.47 1.61 11.09
N HIS A 230 -9.34 0.28 11.07
CA HIS A 230 -8.78 -0.43 9.91
C HIS A 230 -9.56 -0.17 8.63
N GLN A 231 -10.88 -0.35 8.68
CA GLN A 231 -11.75 -0.14 7.51
C GLN A 231 -11.70 1.32 7.02
N SER A 232 -11.57 2.29 7.93
CA SER A 232 -11.38 3.70 7.59
C SER A 232 -10.10 3.91 6.78
N VAL A 233 -8.95 3.44 7.28
CA VAL A 233 -7.65 3.57 6.58
C VAL A 233 -7.67 2.87 5.23
N GLU A 234 -8.18 1.64 5.17
CA GLU A 234 -8.26 0.88 3.93
C GLU A 234 -9.09 1.62 2.86
N SER A 235 -10.26 2.12 3.26
CA SER A 235 -11.18 2.83 2.36
C SER A 235 -10.58 4.16 1.87
N VAL A 236 -10.00 4.96 2.77
CA VAL A 236 -9.35 6.23 2.39
C VAL A 236 -8.15 6.00 1.47
N LEU A 237 -7.29 5.00 1.75
CA LEU A 237 -6.17 4.68 0.88
C LEU A 237 -6.63 4.23 -0.51
N LYS A 238 -7.68 3.40 -0.60
CA LYS A 238 -8.30 3.04 -1.88
C LYS A 238 -8.81 4.25 -2.64
N GLY A 239 -9.48 5.18 -1.94
CA GLY A 239 -10.01 6.41 -2.51
C GLY A 239 -8.92 7.31 -3.07
N ILE A 240 -7.87 7.59 -2.29
CA ILE A 240 -6.81 8.50 -2.74
C ILE A 240 -5.96 7.91 -3.87
N ILE A 241 -5.68 6.60 -3.84
CA ILE A 241 -4.97 5.92 -4.93
C ILE A 241 -5.80 5.97 -6.22
N GLN A 242 -7.09 5.66 -6.15
CA GLN A 242 -7.97 5.74 -7.32
C GLN A 242 -8.15 7.17 -7.82
N ALA A 243 -8.20 8.16 -6.93
CA ALA A 243 -8.33 9.56 -7.32
C ALA A 243 -7.07 10.06 -8.03
N VAL A 244 -5.88 9.83 -7.46
CA VAL A 244 -4.62 10.39 -7.94
C VAL A 244 -4.06 9.64 -9.14
N ILE A 245 -3.93 8.31 -9.04
CA ILE A 245 -3.29 7.51 -10.10
C ILE A 245 -4.30 6.78 -11.00
N GLY A 246 -5.59 6.81 -10.66
CA GLY A 246 -6.63 6.14 -11.45
C GLY A 246 -6.65 4.62 -11.31
N TYR A 247 -5.85 4.05 -10.40
CA TYR A 247 -5.67 2.61 -10.28
C TYR A 247 -6.71 1.98 -9.35
N ARG A 248 -7.52 1.06 -9.87
CA ARG A 248 -8.50 0.31 -9.09
C ARG A 248 -7.81 -0.76 -8.24
N VAL A 249 -7.68 -0.49 -6.95
CA VAL A 249 -7.03 -1.41 -6.02
C VAL A 249 -7.98 -2.54 -5.61
N GLN A 250 -7.53 -3.79 -5.79
CA GLN A 250 -8.27 -4.99 -5.35
C GLN A 250 -7.76 -5.56 -4.01
N MET A 251 -6.55 -5.21 -3.59
CA MET A 251 -5.97 -5.69 -2.33
C MET A 251 -6.52 -4.93 -1.10
N HIS A 252 -6.55 -5.63 0.03
CA HIS A 252 -7.01 -5.13 1.33
C HIS A 252 -5.86 -4.85 2.32
N ASN A 253 -4.62 -5.21 1.95
CA ASN A 253 -3.47 -5.06 2.83
C ASN A 253 -3.02 -3.58 2.93
N ILE A 254 -3.18 -2.97 4.11
CA ILE A 254 -2.81 -1.58 4.40
C ILE A 254 -1.33 -1.30 4.09
N SER A 255 -0.42 -2.21 4.44
CA SER A 255 1.01 -2.03 4.16
C SER A 255 1.29 -1.95 2.65
N ARG A 256 0.62 -2.78 1.84
CA ARG A 256 0.72 -2.68 0.37
C ARG A 256 0.07 -1.40 -0.17
N LEU A 257 -1.06 -0.99 0.37
CA LEU A 257 -1.74 0.27 -0.02
C LEU A 257 -0.85 1.49 0.28
N LEU A 258 -0.25 1.56 1.47
CA LEU A 258 0.71 2.60 1.83
C LEU A 258 1.93 2.55 0.92
N SER A 259 2.48 1.36 0.66
CA SER A 259 3.58 1.18 -0.28
C SER A 259 3.24 1.72 -1.66
N LEU A 260 2.01 1.49 -2.16
CA LEU A 260 1.57 1.99 -3.45
C LEU A 260 1.38 3.51 -3.45
N SER A 261 0.95 4.10 -2.33
CA SER A 261 0.82 5.56 -2.20
C SER A 261 2.15 6.31 -2.34
N LEU A 262 3.27 5.66 -2.04
CA LEU A 262 4.61 6.22 -2.23
C LEU A 262 4.94 6.55 -3.70
N LEU A 263 4.18 6.04 -4.68
CA LEU A 263 4.29 6.50 -6.06
C LEU A 263 4.01 8.00 -6.21
N PHE A 264 3.18 8.58 -5.33
CA PHE A 264 2.77 9.98 -5.43
C PHE A 264 2.96 10.79 -4.14
N THR A 265 3.09 10.19 -2.96
CA THR A 265 3.29 10.92 -1.69
C THR A 265 3.84 10.05 -0.56
N ASP A 266 4.68 10.63 0.31
CA ASP A 266 5.18 9.98 1.53
C ASP A 266 4.32 10.25 2.75
N GLU A 267 3.58 11.36 2.69
CA GLU A 267 2.82 11.93 3.80
C GLU A 267 1.92 10.89 4.48
N LEU A 268 1.22 10.06 3.69
CA LEU A 268 0.30 9.06 4.21
C LEU A 268 0.99 7.95 5.02
N LYS A 269 2.20 7.55 4.62
CA LYS A 269 2.99 6.55 5.36
C LYS A 269 3.61 7.18 6.62
N ASN A 270 4.04 8.43 6.52
CA ASN A 270 4.70 9.15 7.61
C ASN A 270 3.80 9.33 8.83
N VAL A 271 2.47 9.36 8.66
CA VAL A 271 1.50 9.40 9.77
C VAL A 271 1.73 8.30 10.81
N PHE A 272 2.21 7.12 10.41
CA PHE A 272 2.38 5.98 11.32
C PHE A 272 3.74 5.91 12.01
N GLU A 273 4.68 6.80 11.68
CA GLU A 273 5.99 6.92 12.33
C GLU A 273 6.67 5.55 12.57
N LEU A 274 6.71 4.72 11.51
CA LEU A 274 7.10 3.30 11.59
C LEU A 274 8.55 3.06 12.04
N ASN A 275 9.36 4.11 12.10
CA ASN A 275 10.72 4.12 12.64
C ASN A 275 10.74 4.17 14.18
N THR A 276 9.62 4.46 14.84
CA THR A 276 9.49 4.45 16.31
C THR A 276 8.91 3.14 16.82
N ALA A 277 9.26 2.75 18.04
CA ALA A 277 8.72 1.54 18.66
C ALA A 277 7.20 1.63 18.89
N GLU A 278 6.72 2.83 19.24
CA GLU A 278 5.30 3.11 19.43
C GLU A 278 4.53 3.07 18.10
N GLY A 279 5.01 3.79 17.09
CA GLY A 279 4.41 3.78 15.74
C GLY A 279 4.32 2.37 15.17
N ALA A 280 5.38 1.57 15.28
CA ALA A 280 5.37 0.16 14.88
C ALA A 280 4.34 -0.68 15.67
N LYS A 281 4.21 -0.47 17.00
CA LYS A 281 3.22 -1.16 17.83
C LYS A 281 1.78 -0.80 17.42
N ILE A 282 1.49 0.49 17.24
CA ILE A 282 0.16 0.97 16.86
C ILE A 282 -0.21 0.53 15.45
N PHE A 283 0.75 0.54 14.52
CA PHE A 283 0.53 0.01 13.17
C PHE A 283 0.30 -1.50 13.15
N ALA A 284 0.98 -2.26 14.02
CA ALA A 284 0.69 -3.69 14.19
C ALA A 284 -0.72 -3.93 14.75
N LEU A 285 -1.19 -3.10 15.70
CA LEU A 285 -2.58 -3.13 16.18
C LEU A 285 -3.56 -2.90 15.03
N LEU A 286 -3.34 -1.86 14.20
CA LEU A 286 -4.16 -1.56 13.04
C LEU A 286 -4.25 -2.75 12.07
N GLN A 287 -3.11 -3.36 11.72
CA GLN A 287 -3.08 -4.50 10.79
C GLN A 287 -3.82 -5.72 11.35
N ASN A 288 -3.59 -6.03 12.63
CA ASN A 288 -4.19 -7.19 13.27
C ASN A 288 -5.69 -7.02 13.54
N ALA A 289 -6.18 -5.79 13.68
CA ALA A 289 -7.58 -5.51 14.01
C ALA A 289 -8.57 -6.08 12.99
N TYR A 290 -8.21 -6.22 11.71
CA TYR A 290 -9.11 -6.79 10.69
C TYR A 290 -9.42 -8.27 10.93
N SER A 291 -8.38 -9.09 11.10
CA SER A 291 -8.52 -10.54 11.28
C SER A 291 -8.90 -10.90 12.71
N GLN A 292 -8.23 -10.30 13.69
CA GLN A 292 -8.40 -10.65 15.11
C GLN A 292 -9.78 -10.24 15.64
N SER A 293 -10.29 -9.08 15.26
CA SER A 293 -11.62 -8.63 15.72
C SER A 293 -12.77 -9.48 15.19
N ARG A 294 -12.57 -10.22 14.09
CA ARG A 294 -13.60 -11.08 13.49
C ARG A 294 -13.53 -12.51 13.98
N TYR A 295 -12.33 -13.05 14.19
CA TYR A 295 -12.14 -14.49 14.40
C TYR A 295 -11.58 -14.86 15.77
N ASN A 296 -10.98 -13.92 16.51
CA ASN A 296 -10.38 -14.20 17.80
C ASN A 296 -11.24 -13.65 18.95
N SER A 297 -11.91 -14.52 19.69
CA SER A 297 -12.71 -14.12 20.86
C SER A 297 -11.88 -13.49 21.99
N THR A 298 -10.57 -13.73 22.02
CA THR A 298 -9.65 -13.21 23.05
C THR A 298 -8.94 -11.92 22.66
N PHE A 299 -9.17 -11.40 21.46
CA PHE A 299 -8.60 -10.12 21.05
C PHE A 299 -9.29 -8.97 21.80
N ASP A 300 -8.54 -8.35 22.71
CA ASP A 300 -8.96 -7.22 23.53
C ASP A 300 -7.87 -6.15 23.49
N PRO A 301 -7.93 -5.19 22.56
CA PRO A 301 -6.93 -4.14 22.44
C PRO A 301 -7.10 -3.12 23.58
N ASP A 302 -5.98 -2.65 24.14
CA ASP A 302 -6.00 -1.66 25.22
C ASP A 302 -6.54 -0.30 24.74
N GLU A 303 -7.26 0.38 25.64
CA GLU A 303 -7.91 1.66 25.38
C GLU A 303 -6.92 2.73 24.86
N GLU A 304 -5.76 2.84 25.51
CA GLU A 304 -4.74 3.82 25.20
C GLU A 304 -4.24 3.67 23.76
N SER A 305 -3.86 2.45 23.37
CA SER A 305 -3.42 2.16 22.01
C SER A 305 -4.51 2.41 20.97
N VAL A 306 -5.79 2.12 21.26
CA VAL A 306 -6.90 2.43 20.35
C VAL A 306 -7.14 3.94 20.23
N ARG A 307 -6.97 4.71 21.31
CA ARG A 307 -7.07 6.18 21.26
C ARG A 307 -5.92 6.81 20.50
N ILE A 308 -4.70 6.29 20.64
CA ILE A 308 -3.56 6.71 19.81
C ILE A 308 -3.85 6.40 18.34
N LEU A 309 -4.32 5.18 18.05
CA LEU A 309 -4.68 4.78 16.69
C LEU A 309 -5.76 5.70 16.10
N LEU A 310 -6.81 6.04 16.86
CA LEU A 310 -7.84 7.00 16.44
C LEU A 310 -7.22 8.34 16.00
N THR A 311 -6.28 8.88 16.77
CA THR A 311 -5.59 10.13 16.44
C THR A 311 -4.81 10.02 15.14
N LEU A 312 -4.09 8.92 14.92
CA LEU A 312 -3.36 8.68 13.66
C LEU A 312 -4.31 8.55 12.47
N VAL A 313 -5.42 7.82 12.61
CA VAL A 313 -6.41 7.68 11.52
C VAL A 313 -7.07 9.02 11.19
N LYS A 314 -7.37 9.87 12.19
CA LYS A 314 -7.83 11.24 11.95
C LYS A 314 -6.83 12.06 11.13
N LYS A 315 -5.55 12.00 11.50
CA LYS A 315 -4.46 12.66 10.76
C LYS A 315 -4.38 12.16 9.31
N LEU A 316 -4.39 10.85 9.10
CA LEU A 316 -4.35 10.23 7.76
C LEU A 316 -5.54 10.67 6.90
N ASN A 317 -6.75 10.64 7.47
CA ASN A 317 -7.98 11.00 6.77
C ASN A 317 -7.96 12.46 6.32
N HIS A 318 -7.56 13.37 7.21
CA HIS A 318 -7.43 14.78 6.89
C HIS A 318 -6.35 15.05 5.84
N LEU A 319 -5.20 14.38 5.95
CA LEU A 319 -4.10 14.51 5.00
C LEU A 319 -4.46 13.98 3.61
N ALA A 320 -5.13 12.84 3.53
CA ALA A 320 -5.64 12.30 2.27
C ALA A 320 -6.65 13.25 1.60
N GLU A 321 -7.54 13.87 2.38
CA GLU A 321 -8.47 14.88 1.87
C GLU A 321 -7.73 16.12 1.32
N ARG A 322 -6.68 16.59 2.01
CA ARG A 322 -5.83 17.68 1.52
C ARG A 322 -5.15 17.32 0.20
N ILE A 323 -4.54 16.14 0.12
CA ILE A 323 -3.88 15.65 -1.10
C ILE A 323 -4.89 15.59 -2.26
N TYR A 324 -6.08 15.05 -2.01
CA TYR A 324 -7.14 15.00 -2.99
C TYR A 324 -7.55 16.40 -3.49
N LYS A 325 -7.79 17.35 -2.59
CA LYS A 325 -8.17 18.73 -2.97
C LYS A 325 -7.09 19.40 -3.82
N GLN A 326 -5.83 19.33 -3.39
CA GLN A 326 -4.70 19.87 -4.14
C GLN A 326 -4.57 19.23 -5.53
N PHE A 327 -4.79 17.91 -5.63
CA PHE A 327 -4.75 17.21 -6.90
C PHE A 327 -5.86 17.66 -7.87
N ILE A 328 -7.09 17.83 -7.38
CA ILE A 328 -8.20 18.34 -8.19
C ILE A 328 -7.95 19.78 -8.63
N GLU A 329 -7.44 20.63 -7.72
CA GLU A 329 -7.08 22.03 -8.02
C GLU A 329 -5.98 22.13 -9.08
N ALA A 330 -4.95 21.27 -9.01
CA ALA A 330 -3.87 21.25 -10.00
C ALA A 330 -4.31 20.74 -11.39
N MET A 331 -5.42 19.98 -11.46
CA MET A 331 -5.98 19.48 -12.72
C MET A 331 -7.04 20.39 -13.34
N ASN A 332 -7.63 21.32 -12.57
CA ASN A 332 -8.58 22.32 -13.07
C ASN A 332 -7.84 23.38 -13.91
#